data_AF-A0A1L9BC05-F1
#
_entry.id   AF-A0A1L9BC05-F1
#
_cell.length_a   1.000
_cell.length_b   1.000
_cell.length_c   1.000
_cell.angle_alpha   90.00
_cell.angle_beta   90.00
_cell.angle_gamma   90.00
#
_symmetry.space_group_name_H-M   'P 1'
#
loop_
_entity.id
_entity.type
_entity.pdbx_description
1 polymer ?
#
loop_
_entity_poly.entity_id
_entity_poly.type
_entity_poly.pdbx_seq_one_letter_code
_entity_poly.pdbx_strand_id
1 'polypeptide(L)'
;MPLDEDFPPVASHPKHAGLEEFLYYEAFKELRLPLLPYRRDFSSPEDPGVAVRYRSDLVSALAEEKGFKRIPPAERCALYERGDAGLLLYQHPTAPTFSFSLGCEDPKEMERLARDFEVRTGLKSVVVK
;
A
#
# COMPACT_ATOMS: atom_id res chain seq x y z
N MET A 1 -32.33 34.54 10.89
CA MET A 1 -31.99 33.15 10.52
C MET A 1 -30.54 32.94 10.85
N PRO A 2 -30.18 31.98 11.73
CA PRO A 2 -28.78 31.67 11.95
C PRO A 2 -28.23 30.98 10.69
N LEU A 3 -26.99 31.29 10.35
CA LEU A 3 -26.21 30.52 9.40
C LEU A 3 -25.96 29.17 10.08
N ASP A 4 -26.63 28.12 9.61
CA ASP A 4 -26.25 26.76 9.97
C ASP A 4 -24.80 26.59 9.52
N GLU A 5 -23.89 26.58 10.49
CA GLU A 5 -22.49 26.24 10.26
C GLU A 5 -22.47 24.84 9.64
N ASP A 6 -22.07 24.76 8.37
CA ASP A 6 -21.72 23.53 7.67
C ASP A 6 -20.53 22.88 8.38
N PHE A 7 -20.78 22.29 9.55
CA PHE A 7 -19.83 21.40 10.19
C PHE A 7 -19.71 20.16 9.29
N PRO A 8 -18.48 19.80 8.87
CA PRO A 8 -18.30 18.58 8.10
C PRO A 8 -18.80 17.39 8.93
N PRO A 9 -19.43 16.39 8.29
CA PRO A 9 -20.05 15.27 8.97
C PRO A 9 -19.04 14.59 9.90
N VAL A 10 -19.50 14.30 11.12
CA VAL A 10 -18.75 13.57 12.14
C VAL A 10 -18.14 12.30 11.51
N ALA A 11 -16.81 12.23 11.56
CA ALA A 11 -15.95 11.13 11.08
C ALA A 11 -15.65 11.06 9.57
N SER A 12 -15.45 12.19 8.88
CA SER A 12 -14.63 12.18 7.65
C SER A 12 -13.16 11.95 8.03
N HIS A 13 -12.80 10.68 8.30
CA HIS A 13 -11.40 10.31 8.48
C HIS A 13 -10.65 10.58 7.17
N PRO A 14 -9.54 11.33 7.21
CA PRO A 14 -8.76 11.61 6.02
C PRO A 14 -8.27 10.27 5.43
N LYS A 15 -8.54 10.02 4.15
CA LYS A 15 -8.02 8.83 3.44
C LYS A 15 -6.50 8.91 3.22
N HIS A 16 -5.97 10.13 3.19
CA HIS A 16 -4.55 10.44 3.00
C HIS A 16 -4.07 11.43 4.06
N ALA A 17 -2.82 11.35 4.52
CA ALA A 17 -2.35 12.26 5.58
C ALA A 17 -2.15 13.70 5.10
N GLY A 18 -2.04 13.93 3.79
CA GLY A 18 -1.92 15.25 3.18
C GLY A 18 -1.93 15.20 1.66
N LEU A 19 -1.89 16.37 1.02
CA LEU A 19 -1.93 16.51 -0.44
C LEU A 19 -0.72 15.84 -1.13
N GLU A 20 0.47 15.97 -0.56
CA GLU A 20 1.68 15.36 -1.11
C GLU A 20 1.57 13.83 -1.16
N GLU A 21 1.24 13.19 -0.03
CA GLU A 21 1.05 11.73 0.01
C GLU A 21 -0.08 11.27 -0.92
N PHE A 22 -1.18 12.03 -1.00
CA PHE A 22 -2.27 11.76 -1.92
C PHE A 22 -1.77 11.75 -3.38
N LEU A 23 -1.00 12.76 -3.79
CA LEU A 23 -0.49 12.86 -5.15
C LEU A 23 0.43 11.69 -5.50
N TYR A 24 1.34 11.31 -4.62
CA TYR A 24 2.22 10.16 -4.86
C TYR A 24 1.47 8.84 -4.87
N TYR A 25 0.57 8.64 -3.89
CA TYR A 25 -0.25 7.43 -3.80
C TYR A 25 -1.11 7.26 -5.05
N GLU A 26 -1.87 8.28 -5.43
CA GLU A 26 -2.76 8.21 -6.60
C GLU A 26 -1.98 8.16 -7.91
N ALA A 27 -0.87 8.89 -8.06
CA ALA A 27 -0.03 8.79 -9.26
C ALA A 27 0.49 7.36 -9.44
N PHE A 28 0.99 6.73 -8.37
CA PHE A 28 1.49 5.37 -8.47
C PHE A 28 0.36 4.36 -8.72
N LYS A 29 -0.77 4.52 -8.02
CA LYS A 29 -1.94 3.64 -8.13
C LYS A 29 -2.61 3.72 -9.50
N GLU A 30 -2.74 4.91 -10.07
CA GLU A 30 -3.49 5.15 -11.31
C GLU A 30 -2.60 5.13 -12.56
N LEU A 31 -1.29 5.38 -12.44
CA LEU A 31 -0.38 5.43 -13.60
C LEU A 31 0.58 4.25 -13.65
N ARG A 32 1.17 3.84 -12.52
CA ARG A 32 2.23 2.83 -12.52
C ARG A 32 1.71 1.40 -12.39
N LEU A 33 0.84 1.15 -11.41
CA LEU A 33 0.29 -0.18 -11.18
C LEU A 33 -0.52 -0.73 -12.37
N PRO A 34 -1.34 0.06 -13.10
CA PRO A 34 -2.14 -0.47 -14.22
C PRO A 34 -1.30 -0.93 -15.41
N LEU A 35 -0.04 -0.51 -15.50
CA LEU A 35 0.90 -0.99 -16.52
C LEU A 35 1.39 -2.42 -16.22
N LEU A 36 1.15 -2.94 -15.01
CA LEU A 36 1.55 -4.27 -14.60
C LEU A 36 0.37 -5.23 -14.77
N PRO A 37 0.42 -6.19 -15.71
CA PRO A 37 -0.70 -7.06 -16.05
C PRO A 37 -1.11 -8.03 -14.93
N TYR A 38 -0.20 -8.36 -14.02
CA TYR A 38 -0.47 -9.25 -12.89
C TYR A 38 -0.41 -8.49 -11.59
N ARG A 39 -1.52 -8.44 -10.86
CA ARG A 39 -1.65 -7.61 -9.66
C ARG A 39 -2.29 -8.36 -8.51
N ARG A 40 -1.84 -8.06 -7.29
CA ARG A 40 -2.44 -8.52 -6.05
C ARG A 40 -2.48 -7.44 -4.99
N ASP A 41 -3.56 -7.46 -4.22
CA ASP A 41 -3.73 -6.62 -3.04
C ASP A 41 -3.63 -7.45 -1.77
N PHE A 42 -3.04 -6.84 -0.75
CA PHE A 42 -2.86 -7.38 0.58
C PHE A 42 -3.39 -6.36 1.58
N SER A 43 -4.18 -6.82 2.53
CA SER A 43 -4.73 -5.97 3.59
C SER A 43 -4.41 -6.56 4.94
N SER A 44 -3.97 -5.73 5.90
CA SER A 44 -3.83 -6.16 7.27
C SER A 44 -5.21 -6.45 7.89
N PRO A 45 -5.36 -7.51 8.71
CA PRO A 45 -6.57 -7.71 9.52
C PRO A 45 -6.83 -6.48 10.40
N GLU A 46 -8.09 -6.17 10.67
CA GLU A 46 -8.51 -5.06 11.55
C GLU A 46 -8.15 -5.27 13.03
N ASP A 47 -7.55 -6.40 13.39
CA ASP A 47 -7.18 -6.73 14.76
C ASP A 47 -6.02 -5.86 15.26
N PRO A 48 -6.24 -4.96 16.25
CA PRO A 48 -5.30 -3.91 16.66
C PRO A 48 -4.06 -4.41 17.44
N GLY A 49 -3.82 -5.72 17.54
CA GLY A 49 -2.70 -6.29 18.28
C GLY A 49 -1.33 -6.11 17.62
N VAL A 50 -0.46 -5.30 18.24
CA VAL A 50 1.04 -5.23 18.23
C VAL A 50 1.80 -5.17 16.89
N ALA A 51 1.32 -5.73 15.78
CA ALA A 51 2.18 -6.07 14.65
C ALA A 51 2.02 -5.20 13.38
N VAL A 52 1.30 -4.08 13.42
CA VAL A 52 1.02 -3.28 12.19
C VAL A 52 2.29 -2.62 11.66
N ARG A 53 3.02 -1.87 12.52
CA ARG A 53 4.33 -1.31 12.16
C ARG A 53 5.34 -2.40 11.85
N TYR A 54 5.38 -3.45 12.68
CA TYR A 54 6.24 -4.60 12.45
C TYR A 54 6.02 -5.23 11.06
N ARG A 55 4.76 -5.42 10.64
CA ARG A 55 4.44 -6.01 9.33
C ARG A 55 4.70 -5.06 8.17
N SER A 56 4.48 -3.75 8.30
CA SER A 56 4.88 -2.78 7.25
C SER A 56 6.39 -2.71 7.07
N ASP A 57 7.15 -2.85 8.16
CA ASP A 57 8.61 -2.92 8.13
C ASP A 57 9.08 -4.21 7.45
N LEU A 58 8.40 -5.34 7.70
CA LEU A 58 8.66 -6.61 7.00
C LEU A 58 8.40 -6.51 5.49
N VAL A 59 7.36 -5.80 5.07
CA VAL A 59 7.09 -5.53 3.63
C VAL A 59 8.25 -4.72 3.04
N SER A 60 8.65 -3.65 3.72
CA SER A 60 9.72 -2.76 3.26
C SER A 60 11.07 -3.49 3.14
N ALA A 61 11.45 -4.24 4.18
CA ALA A 61 12.67 -5.04 4.18
C ALA A 61 12.67 -6.09 3.06
N LEU A 62 11.56 -6.81 2.87
CA LEU A 62 11.47 -7.80 1.80
C LEU A 62 11.47 -7.17 0.40
N ALA A 63 10.88 -5.98 0.23
CA ALA A 63 10.94 -5.25 -1.04
C ALA A 63 12.39 -4.92 -1.41
N GLU A 64 13.18 -4.42 -0.46
CA GLU A 64 14.61 -4.15 -0.66
C GLU A 64 15.40 -5.44 -0.96
N GLU A 65 15.16 -6.52 -0.20
CA GLU A 65 15.78 -7.85 -0.44
C GLU A 65 15.46 -8.39 -1.85
N LYS A 66 14.28 -8.07 -2.40
CA LYS A 66 13.83 -8.49 -3.75
C LYS A 66 14.26 -7.51 -4.86
N GLY A 67 15.10 -6.54 -4.54
CA GLY A 67 15.71 -5.62 -5.49
C GLY A 67 14.82 -4.46 -5.91
N PHE A 68 13.72 -4.22 -5.18
CA PHE A 68 12.94 -3.01 -5.40
C PHE A 68 13.68 -1.79 -4.83
N LYS A 69 13.55 -0.66 -5.51
CA LYS A 69 14.09 0.63 -5.09
C LYS A 69 12.96 1.50 -4.59
N ARG A 70 13.12 2.03 -3.37
CA ARG A 70 12.15 2.97 -2.80
C ARG A 70 12.19 4.29 -3.56
N ILE A 71 11.00 4.81 -3.91
CA ILE A 71 10.82 6.14 -4.46
C ILE A 71 10.54 7.09 -3.28
N PRO A 72 11.39 8.10 -3.01
CA PRO A 72 11.10 9.17 -2.05
C PRO A 72 9.85 9.96 -2.48
N PRO A 73 9.13 10.68 -1.60
CA PRO A 73 9.52 11.12 -0.26
C PRO A 73 8.53 10.81 0.89
N ALA A 74 7.42 10.11 0.64
CA ALA A 74 6.35 10.00 1.63
C ALA A 74 6.66 9.05 2.80
N GLU A 75 6.29 9.46 4.02
CA GLU A 75 6.48 8.68 5.24
C GLU A 75 5.49 7.52 5.35
N ARG A 76 4.19 7.77 5.09
CA ARG A 76 3.13 6.74 5.20
C ARG A 76 2.84 6.03 3.89
N CYS A 77 3.30 6.60 2.78
CA CYS A 77 3.24 5.98 1.46
C CYS A 77 4.64 5.53 1.06
N ALA A 78 4.89 4.23 1.06
CA ALA A 78 6.14 3.66 0.61
C ALA A 78 5.94 3.06 -0.79
N LEU A 79 6.48 3.75 -1.78
CA LEU A 79 6.46 3.37 -3.18
C LEU A 79 7.76 2.67 -3.54
N TYR A 80 7.66 1.55 -4.25
CA TYR A 80 8.82 0.78 -4.65
C TYR A 80 8.73 0.35 -6.11
N GLU A 81 9.84 0.46 -6.83
CA GLU A 81 9.95 0.03 -8.21
C GLU A 81 11.08 -0.97 -8.42
N ARG A 82 10.77 -1.96 -9.24
CA ARG A 82 11.69 -2.88 -9.89
C ARG A 82 11.32 -2.86 -11.38
N GLY A 83 12.27 -2.96 -12.31
CA GLY A 83 11.96 -2.75 -13.73
C GLY A 83 10.69 -3.47 -14.22
N ASP A 84 10.49 -4.70 -13.76
CA ASP A 84 9.38 -5.61 -14.05
C ASP A 84 8.25 -5.63 -13.00
N ALA A 85 8.33 -4.87 -11.91
CA ALA A 85 7.38 -4.94 -10.79
C ALA A 85 7.23 -3.63 -10.00
N GLY A 86 6.10 -3.45 -9.34
CA GLY A 86 5.81 -2.27 -8.54
C GLY A 86 5.12 -2.65 -7.24
N LEU A 87 5.47 -1.97 -6.14
CA LEU A 87 4.83 -2.15 -4.85
C LEU A 87 4.40 -0.79 -4.28
N LEU A 88 3.12 -0.71 -3.92
CA LEU A 88 2.49 0.44 -3.27
C LEU A 88 2.10 0.01 -1.86
N LEU A 89 2.82 0.48 -0.83
CA LEU A 89 2.46 0.28 0.58
C LEU A 89 1.88 1.58 1.14
N TYR A 90 0.71 1.49 1.76
CA TYR A 90 0.05 2.63 2.36
C TYR A 90 -0.40 2.33 3.79
N GLN A 91 0.04 3.17 4.73
CA GLN A 91 -0.40 3.13 6.12
C GLN A 91 -1.48 4.19 6.37
N HIS A 92 -2.66 3.75 6.82
CA HIS A 92 -3.78 4.66 7.04
C HIS A 92 -3.45 5.72 8.11
N PRO A 93 -3.86 6.99 7.96
CA PRO A 93 -3.51 8.05 8.90
C PRO A 93 -4.16 7.86 10.27
N THR A 94 -5.39 7.35 10.30
CA THR A 94 -6.21 7.25 11.52
C THR A 94 -6.51 5.81 11.97
N ALA A 95 -6.12 4.80 11.19
CA ALA A 95 -6.38 3.41 11.52
C ALA A 95 -5.04 2.67 11.70
N PRO A 96 -4.93 1.74 12.66
CA PRO A 96 -3.76 0.89 12.83
C PRO A 96 -3.77 -0.21 11.76
N THR A 97 -3.90 0.16 10.49
CA THR A 97 -3.95 -0.76 9.37
C THR A 97 -3.04 -0.27 8.26
N PHE A 98 -2.62 -1.21 7.42
CA PHE A 98 -1.96 -0.89 6.16
C PHE A 98 -2.50 -1.80 5.07
N SER A 99 -2.39 -1.32 3.84
CA SER A 99 -2.59 -2.13 2.65
C SER A 99 -1.33 -2.04 1.80
N PHE A 100 -1.09 -3.08 1.01
CA PHE A 100 -0.19 -2.92 -0.10
C PHE A 100 -0.66 -3.64 -1.35
N SER A 101 -0.35 -3.04 -2.48
CA SER A 101 -0.58 -3.60 -3.81
C SER A 101 0.77 -3.97 -4.41
N LEU A 102 0.83 -5.15 -5.01
CA LEU A 102 1.99 -5.65 -5.74
C LEU A 102 1.58 -5.91 -7.20
N GLY A 103 2.32 -5.34 -8.14
CA GLY A 103 2.17 -5.63 -9.56
C GLY A 103 3.46 -6.22 -10.14
N CYS A 104 3.33 -7.05 -11.18
CA CYS A 104 4.44 -7.59 -11.94
C CYS A 104 4.05 -7.82 -13.41
N GLU A 105 5.05 -7.79 -14.30
CA GLU A 105 4.94 -8.09 -15.72
C GLU A 105 4.85 -9.58 -16.04
N ASP A 106 5.44 -10.45 -15.21
CA ASP A 106 5.46 -11.89 -15.42
C ASP A 106 4.58 -12.62 -14.39
N PRO A 107 3.72 -13.58 -14.80
CA PRO A 107 2.80 -14.25 -13.89
C PRO A 107 3.50 -15.19 -12.91
N LYS A 108 4.60 -15.85 -13.32
CA LYS A 108 5.34 -16.77 -12.44
C LYS A 108 6.11 -16.00 -11.39
N GLU A 109 6.67 -14.86 -11.78
CA GLU A 109 7.30 -13.91 -10.89
C GLU A 109 6.30 -13.33 -9.89
N MET A 110 5.10 -12.94 -10.35
CA MET A 110 4.03 -12.49 -9.48
C MET A 110 3.65 -13.55 -8.43
N GLU A 111 3.51 -14.81 -8.83
CA GLU A 111 3.21 -15.90 -7.90
C GLU A 111 4.33 -16.11 -6.87
N ARG A 112 5.59 -16.04 -7.30
CA ARG A 112 6.76 -16.17 -6.42
C ARG A 112 6.79 -15.03 -5.39
N LEU A 113 6.71 -13.78 -5.87
CA LEU A 113 6.71 -12.62 -5.00
C LEU A 113 5.53 -12.65 -4.03
N ALA A 114 4.32 -12.93 -4.53
CA ALA A 114 3.14 -13.00 -3.67
C ALA A 114 3.35 -14.02 -2.54
N ARG A 115 3.85 -15.22 -2.87
CA ARG A 115 4.15 -16.25 -1.86
C ARG A 115 5.18 -15.77 -0.84
N ASP A 116 6.26 -15.14 -1.28
CA ASP A 116 7.30 -14.63 -0.38
C ASP A 116 6.74 -13.59 0.59
N PHE A 117 5.92 -12.65 0.09
CA PHE A 117 5.26 -11.65 0.92
C PHE A 117 4.23 -12.26 1.87
N GLU A 118 3.41 -13.22 1.43
CA GLU A 118 2.47 -13.94 2.31
C GLU A 118 3.20 -14.67 3.44
N VAL A 119 4.30 -15.37 3.13
CA VAL A 119 5.09 -16.10 4.14
C VAL A 119 5.75 -15.15 5.13
N ARG A 120 6.35 -14.05 4.64
CA ARG A 120 7.04 -13.08 5.51
C ARG A 120 6.07 -12.31 6.41
N THR A 121 4.94 -11.87 5.86
CA THR A 121 4.02 -10.96 6.57
C THR A 121 2.87 -11.69 7.29
N GLY A 122 2.60 -12.94 6.92
CA GLY A 122 1.43 -13.70 7.35
C GLY A 122 0.12 -13.22 6.71
N LEU A 123 0.17 -12.27 5.77
CA LEU A 123 -1.02 -11.75 5.08
C LEU A 123 -1.44 -12.67 3.95
N LYS A 124 -2.69 -12.50 3.50
CA LYS A 124 -3.22 -13.15 2.31
C LYS A 124 -3.44 -12.12 1.21
N SER A 125 -3.16 -12.56 -0.01
CA SER A 125 -3.31 -11.75 -1.20
C SER A 125 -4.56 -12.12 -1.98
N VAL A 126 -5.17 -11.12 -2.62
CA VAL A 126 -6.27 -11.32 -3.58
C VAL A 126 -5.84 -10.84 -4.96
N VAL A 127 -6.28 -11.54 -6.00
CA VAL A 127 -6.00 -11.15 -7.39
C VAL A 127 -6.87 -9.94 -7.74
N VAL A 128 -6.24 -8.92 -8.32
CA VAL A 128 -6.93 -7.72 -8.81
C VAL A 128 -7.08 -7.84 -10.32
N LYS A 129 -8.28 -7.55 -10.83
CA LYS A 129 -8.56 -7.47 -12.27
C LYS A 129 -8.18 -6.09 -12.79
#